data_AF-A0A7W0LT95-F1
#
_entry.id   AF-A0A7W0LT95-F1
#
_cell.length_a   1.000
_cell.length_b   1.000
_cell.length_c   1.000
_cell.angle_alpha   90.00
_cell.angle_beta   90.00
_cell.angle_gamma   90.00
#
_symmetry.space_group_name_H-M   'P 1'
#
loop_
_entity.id
_entity.type
_entity.pdbx_description
1 polymer ?
#
loop_
_entity_poly.entity_id
_entity_poly.type
_entity_poly.pdbx_seq_one_letter_code
_entity_poly.pdbx_strand_id
1 'polypeptide(L)'
;MDVLVLIKELDDALNDAKPGLLSRHVRVEKAQAFSILDRMRATIPEEVKRARWITKEADEMRAEARRESERILADARQERNRLVASEEIAKLAEHRADTIVQTARTRERQARFVAGDYADGILQDLEASLQRFSGAVRRGHDRMPSSE
;
A
#
# COMPACT_ATOMS: atom_id res chain seq x y z
N MET A 1 11.45 -43.71 -28.15
CA MET A 1 11.20 -44.84 -27.25
C MET A 1 11.80 -44.46 -25.92
N ASP A 2 11.03 -44.45 -24.85
CA ASP A 2 11.51 -44.03 -23.52
C ASP A 2 12.63 -44.97 -23.06
N VAL A 3 13.69 -44.43 -22.46
CA VAL A 3 14.79 -45.24 -21.89
C VAL A 3 14.24 -46.26 -20.90
N LEU A 4 13.18 -45.95 -20.15
CA LEU A 4 12.53 -46.88 -19.24
C LEU A 4 11.94 -48.09 -19.96
N VAL A 5 11.43 -47.91 -21.17
CA VAL A 5 10.91 -49.02 -22.00
C VAL A 5 12.08 -49.89 -22.49
N LEU A 6 13.20 -49.28 -22.87
CA LEU A 6 14.40 -50.02 -23.29
C LEU A 6 15.05 -50.77 -22.12
N ILE A 7 15.05 -50.19 -20.91
CA ILE A 7 15.48 -50.88 -19.69
C ILE A 7 14.61 -52.11 -19.46
N LYS A 8 13.29 -51.96 -19.57
CA LYS A 8 12.36 -53.07 -19.40
C LYS A 8 12.55 -54.16 -20.47
N GLU A 9 12.73 -53.78 -21.74
CA GLU A 9 13.04 -54.75 -22.80
C GLU A 9 14.34 -55.52 -22.52
N LEU A 10 15.37 -54.85 -21.99
CA LEU A 10 16.61 -55.51 -21.61
C LEU A 10 16.40 -56.45 -20.42
N ASP A 11 15.66 -56.02 -19.40
CA ASP A 11 15.34 -56.82 -18.22
C ASP A 11 14.54 -58.06 -18.59
N ASP A 12 13.51 -57.92 -19.44
CA ASP A 12 12.72 -59.03 -19.98
C ASP A 12 13.61 -60.00 -20.79
N ALA A 13 14.50 -59.48 -21.67
CA ALA A 13 15.42 -60.31 -22.45
C ALA A 13 16.47 -61.05 -21.59
N LEU A 14 16.85 -60.49 -20.44
CA LEU A 14 17.74 -61.13 -19.48
C LEU A 14 17.02 -62.20 -18.64
N ASN A 15 15.75 -61.97 -18.29
CA ASN A 15 14.94 -62.89 -17.47
C ASN A 15 14.37 -64.08 -18.26
N ASP A 16 14.07 -63.91 -19.55
CA ASP A 16 13.49 -64.98 -20.39
C ASP A 16 14.52 -66.04 -20.83
N ALA A 17 15.80 -65.76 -20.60
CA ALA A 17 16.89 -66.67 -20.91
C ALA A 17 16.90 -67.85 -19.90
N LYS A 18 16.45 -69.02 -20.36
CA LYS A 18 16.25 -70.22 -19.52
C LYS A 18 17.55 -70.69 -18.84
N PRO A 19 17.55 -70.95 -17.51
CA PRO A 19 18.66 -71.63 -16.87
C PRO A 19 18.76 -73.08 -17.35
N GLY A 20 19.97 -73.54 -17.67
CA GLY A 20 20.21 -74.94 -17.98
C GLY A 20 20.07 -75.82 -16.74
N LEU A 21 19.62 -77.08 -16.91
CA LEU A 21 19.30 -78.05 -15.84
C LEU A 21 20.43 -78.27 -14.80
N LEU A 22 21.68 -77.86 -15.11
CA LEU A 22 22.86 -78.03 -14.26
C LEU A 22 23.79 -76.80 -14.24
N SER A 23 23.34 -75.62 -14.69
CA SER A 23 24.19 -74.42 -14.80
C SER A 23 23.55 -73.19 -14.15
N ARG A 24 24.34 -72.44 -13.37
CA ARG A 24 23.97 -71.10 -12.85
C ARG A 24 23.99 -70.01 -13.93
N HIS A 25 24.37 -70.34 -15.16
CA HIS A 25 24.55 -69.38 -16.25
C HIS A 25 23.32 -69.34 -17.16
N VAL A 26 22.87 -68.12 -17.41
CA VAL A 26 21.78 -67.77 -18.31
C VAL A 26 22.36 -67.44 -19.69
N ARG A 27 21.83 -68.04 -20.77
CA ARG A 27 22.29 -67.77 -22.14
C ARG A 27 21.40 -66.72 -22.79
N VAL A 28 21.94 -65.52 -22.95
CA VAL A 28 21.26 -64.39 -23.58
C VAL A 28 21.70 -64.26 -25.03
N GLU A 29 20.78 -63.89 -25.92
CA GLU A 29 21.13 -63.56 -27.29
C GLU A 29 21.93 -62.25 -27.33
N LYS A 30 23.24 -62.37 -27.61
CA LYS A 30 24.17 -61.24 -27.63
C LYS A 30 23.70 -60.13 -28.58
N ALA A 31 23.23 -60.47 -29.78
CA ALA A 31 22.82 -59.49 -30.77
C ALA A 31 21.64 -58.61 -30.28
N GLN A 32 20.63 -59.25 -29.67
CA GLN A 32 19.46 -58.56 -29.12
C GLN A 32 19.84 -57.63 -27.95
N ALA A 33 20.63 -58.12 -27.00
CA ALA A 33 21.05 -57.33 -25.84
C ALA A 33 21.88 -56.10 -26.24
N PHE A 34 22.83 -56.26 -27.17
CA PHE A 34 23.63 -55.13 -27.69
C PHE A 34 22.77 -54.13 -28.47
N SER A 35 21.77 -54.58 -29.24
CA SER A 35 20.85 -53.68 -29.93
C SER A 35 20.02 -52.81 -28.97
N ILE A 36 19.56 -53.38 -27.84
CA ILE A 36 18.86 -52.61 -26.80
C ILE A 36 19.81 -51.59 -26.15
N LEU A 37 21.04 -52.01 -25.80
CA LEU A 37 22.06 -51.13 -25.23
C LEU A 37 22.44 -49.97 -26.16
N ASP A 38 22.57 -50.22 -27.46
CA ASP A 38 22.88 -49.17 -28.44
C ASP A 38 21.74 -48.15 -28.56
N ARG A 39 20.48 -48.62 -28.55
CA ARG A 39 19.29 -47.75 -28.52
C ARG A 39 19.22 -46.91 -27.23
N MET A 40 19.56 -47.49 -26.08
CA MET A 40 19.66 -46.77 -24.80
C MET A 40 20.76 -45.71 -24.86
N ARG A 41 21.95 -46.08 -25.37
CA ARG A 41 23.09 -45.18 -25.50
C ARG A 41 22.81 -44.00 -26.44
N ALA A 42 21.96 -44.19 -27.45
CA ALA A 42 21.50 -43.12 -28.32
C ALA A 42 20.45 -42.20 -27.66
N THR A 43 19.60 -42.73 -26.77
CA THR A 43 18.44 -41.99 -26.23
C THR A 43 18.71 -41.29 -24.90
N ILE A 44 19.49 -41.91 -24.01
CA ILE A 44 19.83 -41.38 -22.67
C ILE A 44 20.43 -39.97 -22.74
N PRO A 45 21.42 -39.67 -23.60
CA PRO A 45 22.04 -38.33 -23.62
C PRO A 45 21.04 -37.21 -23.87
N GLU A 46 20.08 -37.44 -24.77
CA GLU A 46 19.03 -36.47 -25.10
C GLU A 46 18.02 -36.29 -23.96
N GLU A 47 17.63 -37.36 -23.27
CA GLU A 47 16.76 -37.26 -22.09
C GLU A 47 17.43 -36.51 -20.95
N VAL A 48 18.71 -36.80 -20.66
CA VAL A 48 19.45 -36.10 -19.61
C VAL A 48 19.68 -34.63 -20.00
N LYS A 49 19.90 -34.33 -21.29
CA LYS A 49 19.99 -32.94 -21.78
C LYS A 49 18.67 -32.20 -21.60
N ARG A 50 17.54 -32.81 -21.93
CA ARG A 50 16.21 -32.23 -21.69
C ARG A 50 15.94 -32.00 -20.21
N ALA A 51 16.23 -32.98 -19.35
CA ALA A 51 16.04 -32.84 -17.91
C ALA A 51 16.85 -31.67 -17.34
N ARG A 52 18.13 -31.56 -17.71
CA ARG A 52 18.98 -30.42 -17.31
C ARG A 52 18.45 -29.07 -17.81
N TRP A 53 17.93 -29.03 -19.04
CA TRP A 53 17.35 -27.81 -19.60
C TRP A 53 16.08 -27.40 -18.83
N ILE A 54 15.18 -28.34 -18.54
CA ILE A 54 13.96 -28.08 -17.75
C ILE A 54 14.32 -27.56 -16.35
N THR A 55 15.29 -28.16 -15.67
CA THR A 55 15.74 -27.69 -14.35
C THR A 55 16.28 -26.27 -14.43
N LYS A 56 17.12 -25.97 -15.43
CA LYS A 56 17.67 -24.63 -15.64
C LYS A 56 16.56 -23.60 -15.88
N GLU A 57 15.61 -23.91 -16.77
CA GLU A 57 14.49 -23.02 -17.09
C GLU A 57 13.61 -22.77 -15.86
N ALA A 58 13.36 -23.81 -15.06
CA ALA A 58 12.59 -23.68 -13.82
C ALA A 58 13.30 -22.80 -12.78
N ASP A 59 14.63 -22.90 -12.67
CA ASP A 59 15.41 -22.06 -11.77
C ASP A 59 15.46 -20.59 -12.24
N GLU A 60 15.58 -20.35 -13.54
CA GLU A 60 15.51 -19.01 -14.13
C GLU A 60 14.13 -18.38 -13.92
N MET A 61 13.06 -19.14 -14.17
CA MET A 61 11.68 -18.70 -13.91
C MET A 61 11.43 -18.39 -12.43
N ARG A 62 11.95 -19.22 -11.51
CA ARG A 62 11.85 -18.96 -10.07
C ARG A 62 12.62 -17.73 -9.64
N ALA A 63 13.80 -17.49 -10.22
CA ALA A 63 14.59 -16.30 -9.94
C ALA A 63 13.88 -15.03 -10.42
N GLU A 64 13.27 -15.07 -11.60
CA GLU A 64 12.47 -13.96 -12.13
C GLU A 64 11.23 -13.69 -11.26
N ALA A 65 10.47 -14.73 -10.91
CA ALA A 65 9.31 -14.60 -10.05
C ALA A 65 9.66 -14.01 -8.67
N ARG A 66 10.83 -14.36 -8.11
CA ARG A 66 11.33 -13.76 -6.86
C ARG A 66 11.64 -12.28 -7.02
N ARG A 67 12.38 -11.90 -8.07
CA ARG A 67 12.69 -10.49 -8.37
C ARG A 67 11.42 -9.66 -8.53
N GLU A 68 10.46 -10.18 -9.28
CA GLU A 68 9.19 -9.49 -9.52
C GLU A 68 8.36 -9.36 -8.24
N SER A 69 8.32 -10.42 -7.41
CA SER A 69 7.67 -10.36 -6.10
C SER A 69 8.31 -9.32 -5.18
N GLU A 70 9.64 -9.26 -5.14
CA GLU A 70 10.38 -8.26 -4.36
C GLU A 70 10.09 -6.84 -4.85
N ARG A 71 10.02 -6.64 -6.17
CA ARG A 71 9.66 -5.35 -6.78
C ARG A 71 8.25 -4.92 -6.40
N ILE A 72 7.26 -5.81 -6.54
CA ILE A 72 5.86 -5.54 -6.16
C ILE A 72 5.77 -5.18 -4.67
N LEU A 73 6.48 -5.90 -3.79
CA LEU A 73 6.50 -5.60 -2.36
C LEU A 73 7.15 -4.26 -2.05
N ALA A 74 8.21 -3.89 -2.76
CA ALA A 74 8.85 -2.58 -2.62
C ALA A 74 7.90 -1.45 -3.05
N ASP A 75 7.28 -1.58 -4.22
CA ASP A 75 6.33 -0.60 -4.75
C ASP A 75 5.12 -0.43 -3.82
N ALA A 76 4.55 -1.53 -3.33
CA ALA A 76 3.44 -1.51 -2.38
C ALA A 76 3.80 -0.84 -1.05
N ARG A 77 5.02 -1.07 -0.53
CA ARG A 77 5.50 -0.40 0.70
C ARG A 77 5.69 1.09 0.48
N GLN A 78 6.23 1.50 -0.66
CA GLN A 78 6.39 2.90 -1.01
C GLN A 78 5.03 3.61 -1.11
N GLU A 79 4.07 3.01 -1.80
CA GLU A 79 2.73 3.59 -1.94
C GLU A 79 2.01 3.68 -0.60
N ARG A 80 2.08 2.64 0.24
CA ARG A 80 1.55 2.67 1.61
C ARG A 80 2.12 3.85 2.40
N ASN A 81 3.45 4.05 2.36
CA ASN A 81 4.08 5.15 3.09
C ASN A 81 3.62 6.52 2.57
N ARG A 82 3.43 6.66 1.25
CA ARG A 82 2.88 7.88 0.64
C ARG A 82 1.45 8.16 1.11
N LEU A 83 0.59 7.14 1.13
CA LEU A 83 -0.80 7.27 1.59
C LEU A 83 -0.88 7.67 3.06
N VAL A 84 -0.09 7.01 3.93
CA VAL A 84 -0.03 7.36 5.35
C VAL A 84 0.42 8.80 5.55
N ALA A 85 1.49 9.22 4.86
CA ALA A 85 1.96 10.60 4.95
C ALA A 85 0.89 11.61 4.47
N SER A 86 0.17 11.28 3.40
CA SER A 86 -0.93 12.12 2.89
C SER A 86 -2.09 12.20 3.90
N GLU A 87 -2.44 11.10 4.55
CA GLU A 87 -3.49 11.06 5.57
C GLU A 87 -3.11 11.87 6.81
N GLU A 88 -1.86 11.77 7.27
CA GLU A 88 -1.35 12.57 8.39
C GLU A 88 -1.38 14.07 8.07
N ILE A 89 -0.97 14.46 6.85
CA ILE A 89 -1.05 15.85 6.39
C ILE A 89 -2.51 16.32 6.36
N ALA A 90 -3.45 15.50 5.87
CA ALA A 90 -4.87 15.84 5.83
C ALA A 90 -5.45 16.04 7.23
N LYS A 91 -5.17 15.13 8.18
CA LYS A 91 -5.60 15.27 9.59
C LYS A 91 -5.02 16.52 10.25
N LEU A 92 -3.75 16.82 10.01
CA LEU A 92 -3.13 18.03 10.54
C LEU A 92 -3.76 19.30 9.94
N ALA A 93 -4.06 19.29 8.64
CA ALA A 93 -4.72 20.40 7.96
C ALA A 93 -6.13 20.64 8.51
N GLU A 94 -6.90 19.57 8.75
CA GLU A 94 -8.24 19.62 9.36
C GLU A 94 -8.18 20.22 10.78
N HIS A 95 -7.29 19.71 11.64
CA HIS A 95 -7.11 20.25 12.99
C HIS A 95 -6.71 21.74 12.98
N ARG A 96 -5.84 22.15 12.05
CA ARG A 96 -5.47 23.56 11.87
C ARG A 96 -6.65 24.40 11.41
N ALA A 97 -7.45 23.90 10.46
CA ALA A 97 -8.65 24.59 10.00
C ALA A 97 -9.64 24.81 11.15
N ASP A 98 -9.90 23.79 11.96
CA ASP A 98 -10.76 23.90 13.14
C ASP A 98 -10.23 24.93 14.13
N THR A 99 -8.92 24.91 14.41
CA THR A 99 -8.28 25.89 15.29
C THR A 99 -8.45 27.33 14.77
N ILE A 100 -8.30 27.53 13.46
CA ILE A 100 -8.51 28.84 12.81
C ILE A 100 -9.96 29.28 12.97
N VAL A 101 -10.93 28.40 12.70
CA VAL A 101 -12.36 28.70 12.82
C VAL A 101 -12.73 29.06 14.26
N GLN A 102 -12.24 28.29 15.25
CA GLN A 102 -12.51 28.58 16.66
C GLN A 102 -11.89 29.90 17.12
N THR A 103 -10.66 30.18 16.66
CA THR A 103 -9.98 31.44 16.94
C THR A 103 -10.74 32.62 16.31
N ALA A 104 -11.17 32.49 15.06
CA ALA A 104 -11.95 33.51 14.36
C ALA A 104 -13.27 33.80 15.08
N ARG A 105 -14.03 32.76 15.47
CA ARG A 105 -15.28 32.90 16.25
C ARG A 105 -15.05 33.58 17.60
N THR A 106 -13.94 33.28 18.27
CA THR A 106 -13.59 33.91 19.54
C THR A 106 -13.27 35.39 19.36
N ARG A 107 -12.47 35.73 18.34
CA ARG A 107 -12.16 37.12 17.98
C ARG A 107 -13.40 37.91 17.57
N GLU A 108 -14.31 37.30 16.81
CA GLU A 108 -15.59 37.90 16.42
C GLU A 108 -16.42 38.28 17.65
N ARG A 109 -16.60 37.35 18.60
CA ARG A 109 -17.33 37.61 19.85
C ARG A 109 -16.68 38.74 20.66
N GLN A 110 -15.35 38.71 20.78
CA GLN A 110 -14.62 39.74 21.51
C GLN A 110 -14.73 41.11 20.83
N ALA A 111 -14.64 41.18 19.50
CA ALA A 111 -14.82 42.41 18.76
C ALA A 111 -16.22 43.00 18.94
N ARG A 112 -17.27 42.15 18.92
CA ARG A 112 -18.65 42.60 19.20
C ARG A 112 -18.80 43.15 20.61
N PHE A 113 -18.21 42.48 21.59
CA PHE A 113 -18.25 42.94 22.99
C PHE A 113 -17.56 44.31 23.14
N VAL A 114 -16.33 44.45 22.62
CA VAL A 114 -15.59 45.72 22.66
C VAL A 114 -16.32 46.84 21.92
N ALA A 115 -16.93 46.54 20.78
CA ALA A 115 -17.71 47.53 20.04
C ALA A 115 -18.99 47.96 20.80
N GLY A 116 -19.63 47.02 21.50
CA GLY A 116 -20.78 47.28 22.37
C GLY A 116 -20.41 48.20 23.54
N ASP A 117 -19.38 47.83 24.30
CA ASP A 117 -18.87 48.65 25.41
C ASP A 117 -18.48 50.07 24.96
N TYR A 118 -17.84 50.18 23.79
CA TYR A 118 -17.48 51.47 23.22
C TYR A 118 -18.71 52.30 22.86
N ALA A 119 -19.72 51.70 22.21
CA ALA A 119 -20.96 52.39 21.86
C ALA A 119 -21.71 52.88 23.10
N ASP A 120 -21.81 52.03 24.14
CA ASP A 120 -22.45 52.39 25.40
C ASP A 120 -21.73 53.54 26.10
N GLY A 121 -20.40 53.55 26.10
CA GLY A 121 -19.61 54.67 26.63
C GLY A 121 -19.90 56.00 25.92
N ILE A 122 -19.94 55.99 24.58
CA ILE A 122 -20.27 57.18 23.78
C ILE A 122 -21.70 57.66 24.08
N LEU A 123 -22.66 56.74 24.21
CA LEU A 123 -24.04 57.09 24.53
C LEU A 123 -24.18 57.68 25.94
N GLN A 124 -23.46 57.15 26.94
CA GLN A 124 -23.43 57.71 28.28
C GLN A 124 -22.83 59.12 28.31
N ASP A 125 -21.73 59.36 27.59
CA ASP A 125 -21.12 60.69 27.49
C ASP A 125 -22.03 61.71 26.81
N LEU A 126 -22.75 61.26 25.77
CA LEU A 126 -23.76 62.06 25.09
C LEU A 126 -24.94 62.39 26.02
N GLU A 127 -25.47 61.39 26.73
CA GLU A 127 -26.55 61.59 27.70
C GLU A 127 -26.16 62.60 28.77
N ALA A 128 -24.98 62.43 29.38
CA ALA A 128 -24.48 63.37 30.38
C ALA A 128 -24.34 64.79 29.82
N SER A 129 -23.92 64.93 28.57
CA SER A 129 -23.84 66.22 27.88
C SER A 129 -25.21 66.85 27.67
N LEU A 130 -26.19 66.08 27.18
CA LEU A 130 -27.55 66.56 26.98
C LEU A 130 -28.21 66.97 28.30
N GLN A 131 -28.03 66.20 29.38
CA GLN A 131 -28.53 66.57 30.71
C GLN A 131 -27.97 67.92 31.19
N ARG A 132 -26.67 68.18 30.97
CA ARG A 132 -26.06 69.49 31.28
C ARG A 132 -26.68 70.62 30.46
N PHE A 133 -26.86 70.42 29.16
CA PHE A 133 -27.48 71.41 28.27
C PHE A 133 -28.94 71.68 28.63
N SER A 134 -29.77 70.63 28.80
CA SER A 134 -31.16 70.77 29.22
C SER A 134 -31.28 71.47 30.59
N GLY A 135 -30.39 71.14 31.53
CA GLY A 135 -30.31 71.85 32.81
C GLY A 135 -29.98 73.34 32.66
N ALA A 136 -29.10 73.71 31.73
CA ALA A 136 -28.80 75.10 31.42
C ALA A 136 -29.99 75.83 30.78
N VAL A 137 -30.67 75.19 29.83
CA VAL A 137 -31.89 75.73 29.20
C VAL A 137 -32.99 75.96 30.24
N ARG A 138 -33.22 75.00 31.15
CA ARG A 138 -34.23 75.11 32.20
C ARG A 138 -33.93 76.27 33.15
N ARG A 139 -32.68 76.42 33.59
CA ARG A 139 -32.24 77.58 34.38
C ARG A 139 -32.39 78.90 33.62
N GLY A 140 -32.22 78.90 32.30
CA GLY A 140 -32.48 80.06 31.46
C GLY A 140 -33.96 80.43 31.43
N HIS A 141 -34.83 79.44 31.23
CA HIS A 141 -36.29 79.61 31.25
C HIS A 141 -36.79 80.12 32.62
N ASP A 142 -36.35 79.51 33.73
CA ASP A 142 -36.77 79.89 35.09
C ASP A 142 -36.32 81.31 35.50
N ARG A 143 -35.33 81.87 34.79
CA ARG A 143 -34.85 83.25 34.99
C ARG A 143 -35.54 84.27 34.10
N MET A 144 -36.38 83.85 33.15
CA MET A 144 -37.21 84.78 32.40
C MET A 144 -38.35 85.25 33.31
N PRO A 145 -38.50 86.56 33.57
CA PRO A 145 -39.67 87.05 34.28
C PRO A 145 -40.92 86.75 33.46
N SER A 146 -41.98 86.31 34.12
CA SER A 146 -43.32 86.25 33.52
C SER A 146 -43.67 87.66 33.06
N SER A 147 -43.59 87.89 31.76
CA SER A 147 -44.10 89.09 31.14
C SER A 147 -45.64 89.04 31.22
N GLU A 148 -46.19 89.70 32.23
CA GLU A 148 -47.57 90.22 32.23
C GLU A 148 -47.75 91.31 31.18
#